data_AF-K6ZVI0-F1
#
_entry.id   AF-K6ZVI0-F1
#
_cell.length_a   1.000
_cell.length_b   1.000
_cell.length_c   1.000
_cell.angle_alpha   90.00
_cell.angle_beta   90.00
_cell.angle_gamma   90.00
#
_symmetry.space_group_name_H-M   'P 1'
#
loop_
_entity.id
_entity.type
_entity.pdbx_description
1 polymer ?
#
loop_
_entity_poly.entity_id
_entity_poly.type
_entity_poly.pdbx_seq_one_letter_code
_entity_poly.pdbx_strand_id
1 'polypeptide(L)'
;MERQQLREYLEQLNSTIGDLRAPDDDKNKLTGLIAEIELQLNEPKLVAGDPQTLVDQVENMITTFEQDHPRVAGILNNIMVTLSNMGV
;
A
#
# COMPACT_ATOMS: atom_id res chain seq x y z
N MET A 1 -2.41 4.80 17.26
CA MET A 1 -1.22 3.91 17.14
C MET A 1 -1.09 3.40 15.71
N GLU A 2 -2.20 3.34 14.98
CA GLU A 2 -2.29 2.87 13.60
C GLU A 2 -1.34 3.60 12.64
N ARG A 3 -1.16 4.92 12.76
CA ARG A 3 -0.24 5.67 11.88
C ARG A 3 1.22 5.21 12.00
N GLN A 4 1.66 4.82 13.19
CA GLN A 4 3.00 4.29 13.40
C GLN A 4 3.13 2.88 12.79
N GLN A 5 2.13 2.02 13.04
CA GLN A 5 2.08 0.67 12.47
C GLN A 5 2.03 0.69 10.94
N LEU A 6 1.25 1.61 10.36
CA LEU A 6 1.16 1.80 8.92
C LEU A 6 2.52 2.18 8.33
N ARG A 7 3.25 3.09 8.96
CA ARG A 7 4.62 3.44 8.53
C ARG A 7 5.56 2.25 8.57
N GLU A 8 5.50 1.44 9.64
CA GLU A 8 6.31 0.22 9.73
C GLU A 8 6.00 -0.76 8.59
N TYR A 9 4.73 -0.94 8.22
CA TYR A 9 4.37 -1.78 7.09
C TYR A 9 4.79 -1.18 5.73
N LEU A 10 4.73 0.14 5.56
CA LEU A 10 5.21 0.82 4.35
C LEU A 10 6.73 0.68 4.19
N GLU A 11 7.50 0.84 5.29
CA GLU A 11 8.94 0.59 5.30
C GLU A 11 9.26 -0.87 4.97
N GLN A 12 8.51 -1.82 5.55
CA GLN A 12 8.64 -3.24 5.26
C GLN A 12 8.35 -3.56 3.78
N LEU A 13 7.31 -2.94 3.22
CA LEU A 13 6.95 -3.08 1.82
C LEU A 13 8.08 -2.53 0.92
N ASN A 14 8.58 -1.33 1.22
CA ASN A 14 9.67 -0.71 0.46
C ASN A 14 10.95 -1.56 0.48
N SER A 15 11.32 -2.11 1.65
CA SER A 15 12.44 -3.04 1.75
C SER A 15 12.21 -4.30 0.93
N THR A 16 10.99 -4.84 0.94
CA THR A 16 10.65 -6.06 0.19
C THR A 16 10.69 -5.82 -1.33
N ILE A 17 10.31 -4.63 -1.81
CA ILE A 17 10.40 -4.23 -3.22
C ILE A 17 11.87 -4.26 -3.71
N GLY A 18 12.81 -3.81 -2.87
CA GLY A 18 14.24 -3.83 -3.19
C GLY A 18 14.77 -5.22 -3.56
N ASP A 19 14.27 -6.25 -2.85
CA ASP A 19 14.63 -7.66 -3.07
C ASP A 19 13.71 -8.38 -4.07
N LEU A 20 12.65 -7.72 -4.53
CA LEU A 20 11.62 -8.32 -5.35
C LEU A 20 12.14 -8.66 -6.76
N ARG A 21 11.92 -9.91 -7.19
CA ARG A 21 12.14 -10.34 -8.58
C ARG A 21 10.84 -10.24 -9.36
N ALA A 22 10.45 -9.01 -9.65
CA ALA A 22 9.30 -8.65 -10.47
C ALA A 22 9.72 -7.65 -11.57
N PRO A 23 8.93 -7.49 -12.65
CA PRO A 23 9.13 -6.42 -13.62
C PRO A 23 9.21 -5.04 -12.96
N ASP A 24 9.95 -4.12 -13.57
CA ASP A 24 10.08 -2.75 -13.05
C ASP A 24 8.73 -2.03 -12.96
N ASP A 25 7.80 -2.34 -13.87
CA ASP A 25 6.43 -1.80 -13.84
C ASP A 25 5.69 -2.16 -12.53
N ASP A 26 5.85 -3.40 -12.07
CA ASP A 26 5.23 -3.88 -10.83
C ASP A 26 5.87 -3.27 -9.59
N LYS A 27 7.19 -3.09 -9.61
CA LYS A 27 7.90 -2.33 -8.57
C LYS A 27 7.43 -0.88 -8.53
N ASN A 28 7.29 -0.24 -9.69
CA ASN A 28 6.81 1.13 -9.80
C ASN A 28 5.39 1.30 -9.25
N LYS A 29 4.48 0.37 -9.56
CA LYS A 29 3.11 0.34 -8.98
C LYS A 29 3.15 0.30 -7.46
N LEU A 30 3.95 -0.60 -6.87
CA LEU A 30 4.08 -0.71 -5.42
C LEU A 30 4.68 0.55 -4.79
N THR A 31 5.74 1.12 -5.39
CA THR A 31 6.32 2.37 -4.89
C THR A 31 5.39 3.58 -5.04
N GLY A 32 4.57 3.62 -6.10
CA GLY A 32 3.56 4.65 -6.30
C GLY A 32 2.48 4.57 -5.23
N LEU A 33 2.00 3.37 -4.92
CA LEU A 33 1.03 3.13 -3.85
C LEU A 33 1.57 3.59 -2.48
N ILE A 34 2.85 3.32 -2.16
CA ILE A 34 3.48 3.81 -0.93
C ILE A 34 3.43 5.35 -0.88
N ALA A 35 3.84 6.02 -1.95
CA ALA A 35 3.86 7.47 -2.01
C ALA A 35 2.45 8.08 -1.88
N GLU A 36 1.43 7.45 -2.46
CA GLU A 36 0.04 7.90 -2.36
C GLU A 36 -0.49 7.77 -0.93
N ILE A 37 -0.23 6.63 -0.28
CA ILE A 37 -0.61 6.43 1.13
C ILE A 37 0.08 7.47 2.01
N GLU A 38 1.39 7.71 1.83
CA GLU A 38 2.12 8.72 2.59
C GLU A 38 1.58 10.14 2.36
N LEU A 39 1.22 10.47 1.12
CA LEU A 39 0.62 11.76 0.79
C LEU A 39 -0.71 11.95 1.54
N GLN A 40 -1.62 10.97 1.48
CA GLN A 40 -2.90 11.06 2.19
C GLN A 40 -2.73 11.12 3.71
N LEU A 41 -1.73 10.42 4.26
CA LEU A 41 -1.43 10.47 5.69
C LEU A 41 -0.96 11.86 6.15
N ASN A 42 -0.27 12.60 5.30
CA ASN A 42 0.24 13.93 5.62
C ASN A 42 -0.77 15.04 5.27
N GLU A 43 -1.54 14.86 4.19
CA GLU A 43 -2.46 15.85 3.63
C GLU A 43 -3.86 15.27 3.34
N PRO A 44 -4.62 14.87 4.38
CA PRO A 44 -5.92 14.17 4.21
C PRO A 44 -7.04 15.02 3.58
N LYS A 45 -6.82 16.32 3.35
CA LYS A 45 -7.84 17.26 2.86
C LYS A 45 -7.84 17.45 1.33
N LEU A 46 -6.90 16.85 0.60
CA LEU A 46 -6.70 17.10 -0.84
C LEU A 46 -7.39 16.08 -1.76
N VAL A 47 -7.97 15.01 -1.24
CA VAL A 47 -8.68 14.01 -2.07
C VAL A 47 -10.13 14.44 -2.28
N ALA A 48 -10.31 15.55 -3.00
CA ALA A 48 -11.61 16.00 -3.47
C ALA A 48 -11.86 15.43 -4.88
N GLY A 49 -12.33 14.20 -4.94
CA GLY A 49 -12.75 13.53 -6.16
C GLY A 49 -12.73 12.01 -5.95
N ASP A 50 -13.85 11.33 -6.16
CA ASP A 50 -13.92 9.88 -6.05
C ASP A 50 -13.44 9.24 -7.37
N PRO A 51 -12.29 8.56 -7.34
CA PRO A 51 -12.22 7.22 -7.91
C PRO A 51 -11.35 6.28 -7.03
N GLN A 52 -11.96 5.26 -6.44
CA GLN A 52 -11.34 4.20 -5.60
C GLN A 52 -10.64 4.71 -4.32
N THR A 53 -11.13 4.24 -3.16
CA THR A 53 -10.49 4.50 -1.87
C THR A 53 -9.08 3.91 -1.83
N LEU A 54 -8.20 4.39 -0.95
CA LEU A 54 -6.89 3.74 -0.76
C LEU A 54 -7.04 2.26 -0.43
N VAL A 55 -8.07 1.90 0.32
CA VAL A 55 -8.39 0.52 0.65
C VAL A 55 -8.65 -0.30 -0.61
N ASP A 56 -9.46 0.20 -1.55
CA ASP A 56 -9.75 -0.48 -2.83
C ASP A 56 -8.48 -0.63 -3.68
N GLN A 57 -7.62 0.38 -3.71
CA GLN A 57 -6.36 0.32 -4.45
C GLN A 57 -5.41 -0.73 -3.88
N VAL A 58 -5.28 -0.78 -2.55
CA VAL A 58 -4.48 -1.80 -1.87
C VAL A 58 -5.07 -3.18 -2.10
N GLU A 59 -6.39 -3.35 -2.06
CA GLU A 59 -7.08 -4.61 -2.33
C GLU A 59 -6.75 -5.14 -3.75
N ASN A 60 -6.86 -4.29 -4.78
CA ASN A 60 -6.49 -4.65 -6.15
C ASN A 60 -5.02 -5.09 -6.25
N MET A 61 -4.14 -4.44 -5.50
CA MET A 61 -2.73 -4.80 -5.43
C MET A 61 -2.51 -6.16 -4.75
N ILE A 62 -3.26 -6.47 -3.69
CA ILE A 62 -3.22 -7.79 -3.05
C ILE A 62 -3.57 -8.86 -4.08
N THR A 63 -4.69 -8.74 -4.78
CA THR A 63 -5.11 -9.72 -5.80
C THR A 63 -4.06 -9.91 -6.90
N THR A 64 -3.40 -8.83 -7.31
CA THR A 64 -2.36 -8.88 -8.36
C THR A 64 -1.12 -9.64 -7.90
N PHE A 65 -0.71 -9.48 -6.64
CA PHE A 65 0.56 -10.01 -6.12
C PHE A 65 0.39 -11.30 -5.31
N GLU A 66 -0.84 -11.72 -4.96
CA GLU A 66 -1.10 -12.87 -4.09
C GLU A 66 -0.54 -14.18 -4.63
N GLN A 67 -0.64 -14.39 -5.95
CA GLN A 67 -0.18 -15.63 -6.57
C GLN A 67 1.35 -15.72 -6.67
N ASP A 68 1.98 -14.67 -7.21
CA ASP A 68 3.40 -14.72 -7.57
C ASP A 68 4.31 -14.17 -6.45
N HIS A 69 3.77 -13.34 -5.57
CA HIS A 69 4.51 -12.61 -4.54
C HIS A 69 3.76 -12.59 -3.18
N PRO A 70 3.52 -13.77 -2.55
CA PRO A 70 2.69 -13.89 -1.36
C PRO A 70 3.21 -13.08 -0.15
N ARG A 71 4.53 -12.85 -0.07
CA ARG A 71 5.10 -11.98 0.97
C ARG A 71 4.67 -10.52 0.78
N VAL A 72 4.66 -10.02 -0.45
CA VAL A 72 4.21 -8.66 -0.77
C VAL A 72 2.72 -8.52 -0.47
N ALA A 73 1.91 -9.48 -0.94
CA ALA A 73 0.48 -9.52 -0.68
C ALA A 73 0.15 -9.53 0.82
N GLY A 74 0.91 -10.28 1.63
CA GLY A 74 0.75 -10.29 3.09
C GLY A 74 1.00 -8.93 3.75
N ILE A 75 2.00 -8.17 3.29
CA ILE A 75 2.28 -6.82 3.80
C ILE A 75 1.17 -5.86 3.36
N LEU A 76 0.74 -5.92 2.09
CA LEU A 76 -0.37 -5.13 1.57
C LEU A 76 -1.67 -5.37 2.34
N ASN A 77 -1.96 -6.62 2.73
CA ASN A 77 -3.12 -6.94 3.56
C ASN A 77 -3.06 -6.28 4.95
N ASN A 78 -1.89 -6.24 5.59
CA ASN A 78 -1.72 -5.54 6.86
C ASN A 78 -1.90 -4.03 6.72
N ILE A 79 -1.42 -3.45 5.61
CA ILE A 79 -1.63 -2.05 5.24
C ILE A 79 -3.13 -1.78 5.08
N MET A 80 -3.84 -2.60 4.30
CA MET A 80 -5.28 -2.49 4.06
C MET A 80 -6.07 -2.49 5.37
N VAL A 81 -5.86 -3.48 6.24
CA VAL A 81 -6.54 -3.55 7.55
C VAL A 81 -6.27 -2.30 8.39
N THR A 82 -5.04 -1.80 8.37
CA THR A 82 -4.66 -0.59 9.12
C THR A 82 -5.35 0.66 8.56
N LEU A 83 -5.44 0.79 7.23
CA LEU A 83 -6.16 1.87 6.56
C LEU A 83 -7.67 1.81 6.85
N SER A 84 -8.28 0.62 6.77
CA SER A 84 -9.70 0.43 7.11
C SER A 84 -10.00 0.80 8.56
N ASN A 85 -9.12 0.46 9.50
CA ASN A 85 -9.27 0.86 10.91
C ASN A 85 -9.15 2.38 11.11
N MET A 86 -8.41 3.07 10.24
CA MET A 86 -8.29 4.53 10.26
C MET A 86 -9.46 5.25 9.58
N GLY A 87 -10.31 4.53 8.82
CA GLY A 87 -11.46 5.09 8.11
C GLY A 87 -11.07 5.95 6.91
N VAL A 88 -9.97 5.61 6.22
CA VAL A 88 -9.46 6.27 5.01
C VAL A 88 -9.70 5.41 3.77
#